data_AF-A0A820R5P8-F1
#
_entry.id   AF-A0A820R5P8-F1
#
_cell.length_a   1.000
_cell.length_b   1.000
_cell.length_c   1.000
_cell.angle_alpha   90.00
_cell.angle_beta   90.00
_cell.angle_gamma   90.00
#
_symmetry.space_group_name_H-M   'P 1'
#
loop_
_entity.id
_entity.type
_entity.pdbx_description
1 polymer ?
#
loop_
_entity_poly.entity_id
_entity_poly.type
_entity_poly.pdbx_seq_one_letter_code
_entity_poly.pdbx_strand_id
1 'polypeptide(L)' 'MKWNKGANEGIVIAGGQGYGAALTQLSYPQGLFVD' A
#
# COMPACT_ATOMS: atom_id res chain seq x y z
N MET A 1 -1.24 -4.56 0.39
CA MET A 1 -0.20 -5.27 -0.40
C MET A 1 -0.89 -6.19 -1.38
N LYS A 2 -0.30 -6.39 -2.55
CA LYS A 2 -0.76 -7.35 -3.56
C LYS A 2 0.27 -8.46 -3.70
N TRP A 3 -0.19 -9.70 -3.60
CA TRP A 3 0.61 -10.89 -3.88
C TRP A 3 0.09 -11.55 -5.14
N ASN A 4 1.00 -11.84 -6.07
CA ASN A 4 0.66 -12.69 -7.20
C ASN A 4 0.76 -14.16 -6.77
N LYS A 5 0.03 -15.06 -7.43
CA LYS A 5 0.06 -16.49 -7.08
C LYS A 5 1.48 -17.03 -7.27
N GLY A 6 2.06 -17.60 -6.21
CA GLY A 6 3.43 -18.12 -6.22
C GLY A 6 4.53 -17.06 -6.08
N ALA A 7 4.20 -15.81 -5.77
CA ALA A 7 5.19 -14.77 -5.52
C ALA A 7 5.91 -14.99 -4.17
N ASN A 8 7.23 -14.83 -4.17
CA ASN A 8 8.06 -14.85 -2.96
C ASN A 8 8.15 -13.48 -2.27
N GLU A 9 7.69 -12.43 -2.96
CA GLU A 9 7.61 -11.06 -2.43
C GLU A 9 6.30 -10.38 -2.84
N GLY A 10 5.87 -9.44 -2.00
CA GLY A 10 4.63 -8.70 -2.15
C GLY A 10 4.86 -7.31 -2.71
N ILE A 11 3.90 -6.80 -3.48
CA ILE A 11 3.91 -5.44 -3.99
C ILE A 11 3.14 -4.54 -3.02
N VAL A 12 3.76 -3.46 -2.56
CA VAL A 12 3.06 -2.42 -1.80
C VAL A 12 2.27 -1.54 -2.77
N ILE A 13 0.95 -1.58 -2.66
CA ILE A 13 0.02 -0.85 -3.55
C ILE A 13 -0.55 0.42 -2.90
N ALA A 14 -0.39 0.58 -1.59
CA ALA A 14 -0.77 1.75 -0.83
C ALA A 14 0.13 1.85 0.41
N GLY A 15 0.60 3.05 0.72
CA GLY A 15 1.56 3.32 1.80
C GLY A 15 2.99 2.90 1.47
N GLY A 16 3.89 3.04 2.46
CA GLY A 16 5.26 2.51 2.42
C GLY A 16 6.33 3.40 1.76
N GLN A 17 5.94 4.41 0.97
CA GLN A 17 6.90 5.35 0.34
C GLN A 17 7.00 6.70 1.08
N GLY A 18 6.64 6.73 2.36
CA GLY A 18 6.58 7.96 3.15
C GLY A 18 5.48 8.94 2.69
N TYR A 19 5.51 10.13 3.27
CA TYR A 19 4.53 11.21 3.04
C TYR A 19 4.66 11.81 1.64
N GLY A 20 3.54 11.98 0.93
CA GLY A 20 3.51 12.66 -0.37
C GLY A 20 2.17 12.51 -1.09
N ALA A 21 2.09 13.06 -2.30
CA ALA A 21 0.84 13.22 -3.05
C ALA A 21 0.58 12.09 -4.08
N ALA A 22 1.47 11.10 -4.20
CA ALA A 22 1.24 9.97 -5.09
C ALA A 22 0.16 9.03 -4.55
N LEU A 23 -0.53 8.31 -5.44
CA LEU A 23 -1.58 7.34 -5.09
C LEU A 23 -1.12 6.24 -4.12
N THR A 24 0.19 5.95 -4.10
CA THR A 24 0.78 4.94 -3.22
C THR A 24 1.28 5.52 -1.90
N GLN A 25 1.12 6.81 -1.64
CA GLN A 25 1.58 7.46 -0.41
C GLN A 25 0.40 7.71 0.52
N LEU A 26 0.63 7.44 1.82
CA LEU A 26 -0.32 7.74 2.88
C LEU A 26 0.31 8.79 3.78
N SER A 27 -0.43 9.86 4.07
CA SER A 27 0.04 10.95 4.92
C SER A 27 -0.37 10.71 6.37
N TYR A 28 -1.64 10.90 6.71
CA TYR A 28 -2.16 10.64 8.06
C TYR A 28 -3.46 9.82 8.01
N PRO A 29 -3.42 8.56 7.54
CA PRO A 29 -4.60 7.71 7.53
C PRO A 29 -4.99 7.37 8.97
N GLN A 30 -6.24 7.63 9.35
CA GLN A 30 -6.80 7.24 10.66
C GLN A 30 -7.41 5.84 10.64
N GLY A 31 -7.55 5.24 9.45
CA GLY A 31 -8.08 3.90 9.25
C GLY A 31 -8.04 3.51 7.78
N LEU A 32 -8.02 2.19 7.52
CA LEU A 32 -8.10 1.61 6.20
C LEU A 32 -9.13 0.48 6.24
N PHE A 33 -10.13 0.55 5.37
CA PHE A 33 -11.13 -0.50 5.19
C PHE A 33 -11.07 -1.02 3.76
N VAL A 34 -11.25 -2.32 3.59
CA VAL A 34 -11.25 -3.04 2.32
C VAL A 34 -12.44 -4.00 2.37
N ASP A 35 -13.22 -4.06 1.28
CA ASP A 35 -14.30 -5.02 1.07
C ASP A 35 -13.76 -6.36 0.51
#